data_AF-A0A3T0L461-F1
#
_entry.id   AF-A0A3T0L461-F1
#
_cell.length_a   1.000
_cell.length_b   1.000
_cell.length_c   1.000
_cell.angle_alpha   90.00
_cell.angle_beta   90.00
_cell.angle_gamma   90.00
#
_symmetry.space_group_name_H-M   'P 1'
#
loop_
_entity.id
_entity.type
_entity.pdbx_description
1 polymer ?
#
loop_
_entity_poly.entity_id
_entity_poly.type
_entity_poly.pdbx_seq_one_letter_code
_entity_poly.pdbx_strand_id
1 'polypeptide(L)'
;MSVWICKNCGIVVEKDGWPHSQGCTKGSSHSWFKICNKGSLQAKKELRAFSCANCGTVVYCEGSPYSQGCPVASSHSWFPICNHTSPSASTYQCRNCGAVVQCEGSPLSQGCTKGSHSWHKL
;
A
#
# COMPACT_ATOMS: atom_id res chain seq x y z
N MET A 1 -10.71 -1.80 9.31
CA MET A 1 -9.72 -0.88 9.91
C MET A 1 -9.35 0.20 8.92
N SER A 2 -8.95 1.38 9.41
CA SER A 2 -8.31 2.37 8.55
C SER A 2 -6.82 2.09 8.41
N VAL A 3 -6.25 2.42 7.25
CA VAL A 3 -4.82 2.35 6.99
C VAL A 3 -4.26 3.76 7.00
N TRP A 4 -3.15 3.97 7.71
CA TRP A 4 -2.49 5.26 7.85
C TRP A 4 -1.04 5.16 7.44
N ILE A 5 -0.51 6.20 6.81
CA ILE A 5 0.92 6.34 6.50
C ILE A 5 1.49 7.58 7.18
N CYS A 6 2.70 7.48 7.69
CA CYS A 6 3.45 8.66 8.11
C CYS A 6 4.15 9.27 6.90
N LYS A 7 3.86 10.53 6.56
CA LYS A 7 4.57 11.24 5.49
C LYS A 7 6.08 11.37 5.75
N ASN A 8 6.48 11.50 7.02
CA ASN A 8 7.88 11.77 7.36
C ASN A 8 8.78 10.53 7.21
N CYS A 9 8.28 9.35 7.58
CA CYS A 9 9.09 8.12 7.60
C CYS A 9 8.55 6.98 6.73
N GLY A 10 7.38 7.14 6.11
CA GLY A 10 6.78 6.14 5.23
C GLY A 10 6.21 4.89 5.92
N ILE A 11 6.28 4.79 7.25
CA ILE A 11 5.68 3.67 7.98
C ILE A 11 4.17 3.65 7.76
N VAL A 12 3.62 2.45 7.56
CA VAL A 12 2.18 2.24 7.34
C VAL A 12 1.63 1.38 8.48
N VAL A 13 0.45 1.73 8.98
CA VAL A 13 -0.19 1.06 10.13
C VAL A 13 -1.69 0.86 9.89
N GLU A 14 -2.25 -0.19 10.48
CA GLU A 14 -3.70 -0.40 10.59
C GLU A 14 -4.19 0.08 11.96
N LYS A 15 -5.18 0.98 11.97
CA LYS A 15 -5.81 1.45 13.22
C LYS A 15 -7.19 2.05 12.96
N ASP A 16 -8.15 1.80 13.85
CA ASP A 16 -9.51 2.36 13.76
C ASP A 16 -9.62 3.84 14.22
N GLY A 17 -8.53 4.39 14.76
CA GLY A 17 -8.43 5.80 15.17
C GLY A 17 -7.09 6.41 14.79
N TRP A 18 -6.87 7.66 15.21
CA TRP A 18 -5.63 8.38 14.92
C TRP A 18 -4.41 7.64 15.53
N PRO A 19 -3.35 7.35 14.76
CA PRO A 19 -2.16 6.69 15.31
C PRO A 19 -1.35 7.62 16.22
N HIS A 20 -0.57 7.03 17.12
CA HIS A 20 0.22 7.81 18.07
C HIS A 20 1.31 8.61 17.35
N SER A 21 1.60 9.84 17.80
CA SER A 21 2.49 10.76 17.08
C SER A 21 3.97 10.60 17.43
N GLN A 22 4.34 9.89 18.51
CA GLN A 22 5.75 9.74 18.90
C GLN A 22 6.43 8.52 18.25
N GLY A 23 7.76 8.56 18.16
CA GLY A 23 8.58 7.43 17.67
C GLY A 23 8.98 7.52 16.19
N CYS A 24 8.87 8.70 15.57
CA CYS A 24 9.25 8.86 14.17
C CYS A 24 10.78 8.84 14.01
N THR A 25 11.28 8.00 13.10
CA THR A 25 12.72 7.86 12.83
C THR A 25 13.29 8.97 11.93
N LYS A 26 12.42 9.80 11.35
CA LYS A 26 12.79 10.85 10.38
C LYS A 26 12.31 12.25 10.80
N GLY A 27 11.82 12.40 12.03
CA GLY A 27 11.35 13.68 12.57
C GLY A 27 11.02 13.56 14.05
N SER A 28 10.66 14.67 14.69
CA SER A 28 10.26 14.69 16.11
C SER A 28 8.93 13.95 16.36
N SER A 29 8.03 13.96 15.36
CA SER A 29 6.74 13.28 15.41
C SER A 29 6.31 12.72 14.05
N HIS A 30 5.41 11.74 14.10
CA HIS A 30 4.76 11.19 12.93
C HIS A 30 3.72 12.18 12.39
N SER A 31 3.79 12.43 11.08
CA SER A 31 2.78 13.17 10.33
C SER A 31 1.86 12.18 9.62
N TRP A 32 0.77 11.80 10.27
CA TRP A 32 -0.14 10.76 9.79
C TRP A 32 -1.11 11.27 8.73
N PHE A 33 -1.25 10.50 7.66
CA PHE A 33 -2.27 10.66 6.65
C PHE A 33 -3.04 9.36 6.52
N LYS A 34 -4.36 9.45 6.51
CA LYS A 34 -5.21 8.28 6.25
C LYS A 34 -5.11 7.93 4.78
N ILE A 35 -4.86 6.66 4.47
CA ILE A 35 -4.78 6.13 3.11
C ILE A 35 -6.08 5.43 2.73
N CYS A 36 -6.70 4.69 3.66
CA CYS A 36 -7.98 4.02 3.43
C CYS A 36 -8.85 4.06 4.68
N ASN A 37 -10.15 4.35 4.55
CA ASN A 37 -11.11 4.24 5.67
C ASN A 37 -11.37 2.79 6.04
N LYS A 38 -11.48 1.94 5.00
CA LYS A 38 -11.67 0.49 5.08
C LYS A 38 -10.60 -0.17 4.25
N GLY A 39 -9.58 -0.68 4.92
CA GLY A 39 -8.47 -1.37 4.30
C GLY A 39 -7.69 -2.23 5.27
N SER A 40 -6.56 -2.72 4.78
CA SER A 40 -5.59 -3.54 5.50
C SER A 40 -4.23 -3.49 4.78
N LEU A 41 -3.18 -3.89 5.48
CA LEU A 41 -1.85 -4.21 4.98
C LEU A 41 -1.74 -5.68 4.56
N GLN A 42 -2.78 -6.47 4.79
CA GLN A 42 -2.88 -7.87 4.37
C GLN A 42 -4.08 -8.06 3.44
N ALA A 43 -4.02 -9.07 2.58
CA ALA A 43 -5.16 -9.41 1.73
C ALA A 43 -6.34 -9.88 2.57
N LYS A 44 -7.51 -9.33 2.28
CA LYS A 44 -8.79 -9.72 2.87
C LYS A 44 -9.82 -9.79 1.75
N LYS A 45 -10.81 -10.65 1.95
CA LYS A 45 -11.94 -10.76 1.04
C LYS A 45 -12.57 -9.38 0.84
N GLU A 46 -13.00 -9.07 -0.39
CA GLU A 46 -13.61 -7.79 -0.80
C GLU A 46 -12.65 -6.57 -0.82
N LEU A 47 -11.35 -6.74 -0.57
CA LEU A 47 -10.36 -5.67 -0.78
C LEU A 47 -9.64 -5.83 -2.11
N ARG A 48 -9.18 -4.70 -2.66
CA ARG A 48 -8.32 -4.60 -3.84
C ARG A 48 -6.93 -4.16 -3.43
N ALA A 49 -5.90 -4.71 -4.07
CA ALA A 49 -4.53 -4.26 -3.82
C ALA A 49 -4.18 -3.08 -4.72
N PHE A 50 -3.59 -2.06 -4.12
CA PHE A 50 -3.09 -0.87 -4.80
C PHE A 50 -1.59 -0.70 -4.52
N SER A 51 -0.86 -0.24 -5.52
CA SER A 51 0.55 0.13 -5.39
C SER A 51 0.75 1.58 -5.77
N CYS A 52 1.52 2.32 -4.97
CA CYS A 52 1.92 3.68 -5.30
C CYS A 52 3.17 3.67 -6.18
N ALA A 53 3.08 4.22 -7.39
CA ALA A 53 4.22 4.32 -8.30
C ALA A 53 5.34 5.24 -7.79
N ASN A 54 5.03 6.16 -6.85
CA ASN A 54 6.02 7.11 -6.32
C ASN A 54 6.84 6.52 -5.18
N CYS A 55 6.20 5.88 -4.20
CA CYS A 55 6.87 5.39 -2.98
C CYS A 55 6.88 3.87 -2.82
N GLY A 56 6.22 3.11 -3.71
CA GLY A 56 6.22 1.65 -3.70
C GLY A 56 5.35 1.01 -2.62
N THR A 57 4.67 1.82 -1.80
CA THR A 57 3.74 1.32 -0.79
C THR A 57 2.65 0.47 -1.44
N VAL A 58 2.36 -0.68 -0.83
CA VAL A 58 1.24 -1.57 -1.20
C VAL A 58 0.22 -1.57 -0.07
N VAL A 59 -1.05 -1.41 -0.41
CA VAL A 59 -2.18 -1.43 0.54
C VAL A 59 -3.37 -2.18 -0.07
N TYR A 60 -4.22 -2.74 0.80
CA TYR A 60 -5.47 -3.39 0.42
C TYR A 60 -6.64 -2.52 0.86
N CYS A 61 -7.48 -2.09 -0.07
CA CYS A 61 -8.56 -1.14 0.22
C CYS A 61 -9.84 -1.51 -0.51
N GLU A 62 -10.99 -1.22 0.10
CA GLU A 62 -12.32 -1.46 -0.48
C GLU A 62 -12.55 -0.57 -1.73
N GLY A 63 -11.93 0.63 -1.74
CA GLY A 63 -11.94 1.56 -2.86
C GLY A 63 -10.58 2.22 -3.08
N SER A 64 -10.53 3.19 -4.00
CA SER A 64 -9.30 3.93 -4.34
C SER A 64 -8.70 4.61 -3.10
N PRO A 65 -7.39 4.43 -2.84
CA PRO A 65 -6.75 5.06 -1.69
C PRO A 65 -6.63 6.59 -1.84
N TYR A 66 -6.53 7.29 -0.70
CA TYR A 66 -6.30 8.73 -0.67
C TYR A 66 -4.91 9.08 -1.19
N SER A 67 -4.81 10.16 -1.97
CA SER A 67 -3.56 10.58 -2.63
C SER A 67 -2.61 11.36 -1.72
N GLN A 68 -3.00 11.73 -0.51
CA GLN A 68 -2.16 12.56 0.38
C GLN A 68 -1.16 11.74 1.20
N GLY A 69 -0.11 12.40 1.67
CA GLY A 69 0.84 11.80 2.62
C GLY A 69 1.88 10.87 1.99
N CYS A 70 2.23 11.09 0.72
CA CYS A 70 3.33 10.34 0.11
C CYS A 70 4.66 10.75 0.75
N PRO A 71 5.48 9.78 1.20
CA PRO A 71 6.77 10.10 1.82
C PRO A 71 7.86 10.49 0.81
N VAL A 72 7.64 10.21 -0.48
CA VAL A 72 8.63 10.45 -1.55
C VAL A 72 8.22 11.61 -2.47
N ALA A 73 6.92 11.85 -2.64
CA ALA A 73 6.37 12.87 -3.54
C ALA A 73 5.34 13.76 -2.83
N SER A 74 4.82 14.77 -3.52
CA SER A 74 3.75 15.64 -2.99
C SER A 74 2.44 14.86 -2.74
N SER A 75 2.14 13.90 -3.63
CA SER A 75 0.98 13.02 -3.56
C SER A 75 1.35 11.59 -4.01
N HIS A 76 0.54 10.63 -3.61
CA HIS A 76 0.60 9.25 -4.07
C HIS A 76 0.00 9.14 -5.48
N SER A 77 0.62 8.29 -6.29
CA SER A 77 0.12 7.88 -7.60
C SER A 77 -0.29 6.42 -7.53
N TRP A 78 -1.54 6.17 -7.15
CA TRP A 78 -2.07 4.83 -6.89
C TRP A 78 -2.52 4.14 -8.17
N PHE A 79 -2.08 2.89 -8.34
CA PHE A 79 -2.57 1.99 -9.38
C PHE A 79 -3.17 0.74 -8.74
N PRO A 80 -4.35 0.29 -9.16
CA PRO A 80 -4.84 -1.03 -8.80
C PRO A 80 -3.89 -2.06 -9.41
N ILE A 81 -3.37 -2.96 -8.60
CA ILE A 81 -2.56 -4.10 -9.05
C ILE A 81 -3.29 -5.42 -8.92
N CYS A 82 -4.43 -5.43 -8.23
CA CYS A 82 -5.25 -6.61 -8.01
C CYS A 82 -6.71 -6.26 -7.77
N ASN A 83 -7.62 -6.85 -8.54
CA ASN A 83 -9.06 -6.61 -8.41
C ASN A 83 -9.73 -7.49 -7.35
N HIS A 84 -9.15 -8.65 -7.05
CA HIS A 84 -9.69 -9.60 -6.09
C HIS A 84 -8.55 -10.16 -5.23
N THR A 85 -8.73 -10.05 -3.92
CA THR A 85 -7.78 -10.55 -2.94
C THR A 85 -8.51 -11.37 -1.89
N SER A 86 -7.82 -12.36 -1.34
CA SER A 86 -8.30 -13.18 -0.24
C SER A 86 -7.12 -13.67 0.59
N PRO A 87 -7.33 -14.10 1.84
CA PRO A 87 -6.25 -14.64 2.67
C PRO A 87 -5.58 -15.89 2.08
N SER A 88 -6.30 -16.65 1.26
CA SER A 88 -5.82 -17.84 0.56
C SER A 88 -5.29 -17.57 -0.86
N ALA A 89 -5.24 -16.31 -1.27
CA ALA A 89 -4.73 -15.92 -2.56
C ALA A 89 -3.24 -16.25 -2.70
N SER A 90 -2.80 -16.41 -3.95
CA SER A 90 -1.40 -16.65 -4.23
C SER A 90 -0.55 -15.42 -3.94
N THR A 91 0.63 -15.63 -3.36
CA THR A 91 1.59 -14.54 -3.14
C THR A 91 2.44 -14.34 -4.39
N TYR A 92 2.60 -13.08 -4.79
CA TYR A 92 3.46 -12.67 -5.88
C TYR A 92 4.47 -11.66 -5.38
N GLN A 93 5.68 -11.72 -5.91
CA GLN A 93 6.70 -10.72 -5.68
C GLN A 93 7.15 -10.12 -7.00
N CYS A 94 7.27 -8.80 -7.04
CA CYS A 94 7.80 -8.09 -8.19
C CYS A 94 9.32 -8.17 -8.17
N ARG A 95 9.92 -8.63 -9.27
CA ARG A 95 11.38 -8.71 -9.44
C ARG A 95 12.04 -7.34 -9.53
N ASN A 96 11.31 -6.34 -10.02
CA ASN A 96 11.87 -5.02 -10.31
C ASN A 96 11.93 -4.13 -9.07
N CYS A 97 10.89 -4.13 -8.23
CA CYS A 97 10.82 -3.27 -7.05
C CYS A 97 10.70 -4.02 -5.71
N GLY A 98 10.61 -5.35 -5.72
CA GLY A 98 10.48 -6.15 -4.51
C GLY A 98 9.11 -6.08 -3.84
N ALA A 99 8.13 -5.39 -4.42
CA ALA A 99 6.77 -5.34 -3.89
C ALA A 99 6.18 -6.76 -3.77
N VAL A 100 5.51 -7.04 -2.65
CA VAL A 100 4.83 -8.32 -2.40
C VAL A 100 3.33 -8.06 -2.31
N VAL A 101 2.55 -8.90 -2.98
CA VAL A 101 1.09 -8.80 -3.02
C VAL A 101 0.46 -10.19 -3.03
N GLN A 102 -0.72 -10.34 -2.42
CA GLN A 102 -1.52 -11.55 -2.52
C GLN A 102 -2.70 -11.29 -3.46
N CYS A 103 -2.84 -12.14 -4.49
CA CYS A 103 -3.83 -12.00 -5.55
C CYS A 103 -4.43 -13.33 -5.98
N GLU A 104 -5.74 -13.35 -6.22
CA GLU A 104 -6.43 -14.55 -6.70
C GLU A 104 -6.11 -14.85 -8.18
N GLY A 105 -5.70 -13.83 -8.93
CA GLY A 105 -5.19 -13.95 -10.30
C GLY A 105 -3.77 -13.39 -10.45
N SER A 106 -3.30 -13.31 -11.70
CA SER A 106 -2.04 -12.62 -11.99
C SER A 106 -2.17 -11.12 -11.72
N PRO A 107 -1.27 -10.49 -10.95
CA PRO A 107 -1.37 -9.06 -10.69
C PRO A 107 -1.03 -8.23 -11.93
N LEU A 108 -1.56 -7.01 -11.98
CA LEU A 108 -1.36 -6.08 -13.09
C LEU A 108 0.05 -5.48 -13.09
N SER A 109 0.56 -5.11 -14.26
CA SER A 109 1.94 -4.61 -14.42
C SER A 109 2.13 -3.13 -14.08
N GLN A 110 1.07 -2.35 -13.84
CA GLN A 110 1.18 -0.91 -13.54
C GLN A 110 1.54 -0.60 -12.08
N GLY A 111 2.02 0.61 -11.82
CA GLY A 111 2.25 1.09 -10.45
C GLY A 111 3.57 0.67 -9.83
N CYS A 112 4.55 0.26 -10.62
CA CYS A 112 5.89 -0.07 -10.14
C CYS A 112 6.75 1.19 -10.04
N THR A 113 7.53 1.32 -8.96
CA THR A 113 8.52 2.40 -8.78
C THR A 113 9.71 2.30 -9.74
N LYS A 114 9.83 1.18 -10.45
CA LYS A 114 10.91 0.88 -11.41
C LYS A 114 10.37 0.61 -12.83
N GLY A 115 9.24 1.23 -13.18
CA GLY A 115 8.60 1.10 -14.50
C GLY A 115 7.36 0.22 -14.42
N SER A 116 7.44 -1.01 -14.95
CA SER A 116 6.36 -1.99 -14.86
C SER A 116 6.71 -3.11 -13.89
N HIS A 117 5.72 -3.65 -13.20
CA HIS A 117 5.91 -4.82 -12.35
C HIS A 117 6.20 -6.05 -13.21
N SER A 118 7.20 -6.81 -12.78
CA SER A 118 7.52 -8.12 -13.30
C SER A 118 7.24 -9.14 -12.20
N TRP A 119 6.03 -9.68 -12.19
CA TRP A 119 5.57 -10.57 -11.13
C TRP A 119 6.09 -11.98 -11.34
N HIS A 120 6.47 -12.62 -10.23
CA HIS A 120 6.58 -14.06 -10.15
C HIS A 120 5.82 -14.54 -8.92
N LYS A 121 5.20 -15.71 -9.06
CA LYS A 121 4.51 -16.38 -7.97
C LYS A 121 5.55 -16.98 -7.02
N LEU A 122 5.33 -16.80 -5.72
CA LEU A 122 6.14 -17.42 -4.65
C LEU A 122 5.62 -18.82 -4.33
#